data_AF-A0A6N7LUY6-F1
#
_entry.id   AF-A0A6N7LUY6-F1
#
_cell.length_a   1.000
_cell.length_b   1.000
_cell.length_c   1.000
_cell.angle_alpha   90.00
_cell.angle_beta   90.00
_cell.angle_gamma   90.00
#
_symmetry.space_group_name_H-M   'P 1'
#
loop_
_entity.id
_entity.type
_entity.pdbx_description
1 polymer ?
#
loop_
_entity_poly.entity_id
_entity_poly.type
_entity_poly.pdbx_seq_one_letter_code
_entity_poly.pdbx_strand_id
1 'polypeptide(L)'
;MRIVWGPQYELDILVIDQQHKRIVEFINALDKLVGQPDAYLGVARILYDLVDYTESHFSFEEALMERAGYKELDDHHNVHRKFTMRIESLLRSTEKGEDVAEALLQLLEKWLLHHILEEDRAYADEVRDFINSIGRERLGGWVNENVRKHFRVT
;
A
#
# COMPACT_ATOMS: atom_id res chain seq x y z
N MET A 1 0.49 9.98 -14.66
CA MET A 1 -0.09 11.27 -14.21
C MET A 1 0.33 11.49 -12.77
N ARG A 2 0.80 12.69 -12.37
CA ARG A 2 1.17 12.91 -10.97
C ARG A 2 -0.07 12.83 -10.06
N ILE A 3 -0.08 11.86 -9.15
CA ILE A 3 -1.07 11.75 -8.09
C ILE A 3 -0.76 12.79 -7.02
N VAL A 4 -1.73 13.65 -6.73
CA VAL A 4 -1.69 14.61 -5.62
C VAL A 4 -2.58 14.08 -4.51
N TRP A 5 -1.99 13.87 -3.33
CA TRP A 5 -2.73 13.45 -2.16
C TRP A 5 -3.74 14.52 -1.76
N GLY A 6 -4.96 14.11 -1.43
CA GLY A 6 -6.05 15.02 -1.07
C GLY A 6 -6.97 14.42 0.00
N PRO A 7 -7.86 15.24 0.59
CA PRO A 7 -8.70 14.83 1.72
C PRO A 7 -9.59 13.62 1.43
N GLN A 8 -9.96 13.38 0.17
CA GLN A 8 -10.76 12.24 -0.24
C GLN A 8 -10.07 10.88 -0.03
N TYR A 9 -8.75 10.86 0.18
CA TYR A 9 -7.98 9.63 0.43
C TYR A 9 -7.64 9.44 1.91
N GLU A 10 -7.97 10.41 2.78
CA GLU A 10 -7.74 10.26 4.22
C GLU A 10 -8.84 9.35 4.80
N LEU A 11 -8.39 8.36 5.58
CA LEU A 11 -9.25 7.47 6.36
C LEU A 11 -9.40 7.94 7.81
N ASP A 12 -8.73 9.03 8.18
CA ASP A 12 -8.55 9.51 9.55
C ASP A 12 -7.85 8.48 10.46
N ILE A 13 -6.99 7.65 9.87
CA ILE A 13 -6.15 6.66 10.55
C ILE A 13 -4.71 6.99 10.19
N LEU A 14 -4.11 7.91 10.97
CA LEU A 14 -2.85 8.58 10.65
C LEU A 14 -1.73 7.66 10.13
N VAL A 15 -1.56 6.48 10.73
CA VAL A 15 -0.52 5.53 10.33
C VAL A 15 -0.79 4.90 8.95
N ILE A 16 -2.06 4.61 8.63
CA ILE A 16 -2.47 4.11 7.32
C ILE A 16 -2.35 5.21 6.28
N ASP A 17 -2.82 6.43 6.59
CA ASP A 17 -2.72 7.58 5.69
C ASP A 17 -1.25 7.89 5.34
N GLN A 18 -0.33 7.73 6.29
CA GLN A 18 1.12 7.87 6.05
C GLN A 18 1.67 6.77 5.13
N GLN A 19 1.21 5.52 5.29
CA GLN A 19 1.60 4.41 4.42
C GLN A 19 1.09 4.62 2.99
N HIS A 20 -0.17 5.03 2.82
CA HIS A 20 -0.74 5.35 1.51
C HIS A 20 -0.02 6.49 0.80
N LYS A 21 0.32 7.56 1.55
CA LYS A 21 1.13 8.67 1.02
C LYS A 21 2.47 8.18 0.49
N ARG A 22 3.11 7.23 1.19
CA ARG A 22 4.37 6.62 0.74
C ARG A 22 4.21 5.78 -0.53
N ILE A 23 3.11 5.04 -0.67
CA ILE A 23 2.80 4.31 -1.92
C ILE A 23 2.61 5.29 -3.08
N VAL A 24 1.90 6.40 -2.84
CA VAL A 24 1.74 7.49 -3.84
C VAL A 24 3.09 8.10 -4.26
N GLU A 25 4.07 8.21 -3.35
CA GLU A 25 5.42 8.65 -3.70
C GLU A 25 6.11 7.69 -4.67
N PHE A 26 5.98 6.37 -4.47
CA PHE A 26 6.52 5.38 -5.42
C PHE A 26 5.87 5.50 -6.79
N ILE A 27 4.54 5.65 -6.86
CA ILE A 27 3.81 5.83 -8.13
C ILE A 27 4.29 7.10 -8.86
N ASN A 28 4.42 8.20 -8.12
CA ASN A 28 4.91 9.46 -8.67
C ASN A 28 6.39 9.41 -9.10
N ALA A 29 7.20 8.56 -8.46
CA ALA A 29 8.57 8.32 -8.90
C ALA A 29 8.61 7.47 -10.17
N LEU A 30 7.75 6.46 -10.28
CA LEU A 30 7.60 5.63 -11.48
C LEU A 30 7.15 6.47 -12.68
N ASP A 31 6.15 7.33 -12.52
CA ASP A 31 5.63 8.23 -13.56
C ASP A 31 6.73 9.08 -14.22
N LYS A 32 7.76 9.48 -13.46
CA LYS A 32 8.91 10.25 -13.99
C LYS A 32 9.87 9.42 -14.83
N LEU A 33 9.89 8.11 -14.63
CA LEU A 33 10.77 7.17 -15.33
C LEU A 33 10.15 6.63 -16.61
N VAL A 34 8.81 6.58 -16.68
CA VAL A 34 8.10 6.12 -17.88
C VAL A 34 8.51 6.97 -19.10
N GLY A 35 8.90 6.28 -20.18
CA GLY A 35 9.32 6.90 -21.44
C GLY A 35 10.72 7.52 -21.44
N GLN A 36 11.46 7.45 -20.33
CA GLN A 36 12.86 7.88 -20.29
C GLN A 36 13.78 6.79 -20.86
N PRO A 37 14.81 7.15 -21.65
CA PRO A 37 15.82 6.19 -22.09
C PRO A 37 16.58 5.64 -20.88
N ASP A 38 16.93 4.35 -20.94
CA ASP A 38 17.71 3.64 -19.92
C ASP A 38 17.09 3.60 -18.49
N ALA A 39 15.78 3.85 -18.38
CA ALA A 39 15.07 3.87 -17.10
C ALA A 39 14.88 2.50 -16.44
N TYR A 40 15.23 1.41 -17.13
CA TYR A 40 14.95 0.03 -16.70
C TYR A 40 15.44 -0.29 -15.28
N LEU A 41 16.65 0.16 -14.90
CA LEU A 41 17.19 -0.04 -13.55
C LEU A 41 16.37 0.72 -12.50
N GLY A 42 15.94 1.93 -12.82
CA GLY A 42 15.12 2.74 -11.93
C GLY A 42 13.73 2.11 -11.75
N VAL A 43 13.12 1.63 -12.83
CA VAL A 43 11.81 0.96 -12.80
C VAL A 43 11.91 -0.33 -11.98
N ALA A 44 12.92 -1.17 -12.22
CA ALA A 44 13.13 -2.40 -11.46
C ALA A 44 13.35 -2.11 -9.96
N ARG A 45 14.11 -1.05 -9.64
CA ARG A 45 14.33 -0.64 -8.25
C ARG A 45 13.03 -0.20 -7.57
N ILE A 46 12.25 0.67 -8.22
CA ILE A 46 10.97 1.12 -7.67
C ILE A 46 10.01 -0.05 -7.50
N LEU A 47 9.95 -0.97 -8.47
CA LEU A 47 9.09 -2.14 -8.39
C LEU A 47 9.49 -3.06 -7.23
N TYR A 48 10.79 -3.28 -7.01
CA TYR A 48 11.27 -4.03 -5.86
C TYR A 48 10.86 -3.37 -4.53
N ASP A 49 11.13 -2.06 -4.39
CA ASP A 49 10.81 -1.31 -3.17
C ASP A 49 9.28 -1.24 -2.94
N LEU A 50 8.49 -1.19 -4.01
CA LEU A 50 7.03 -1.19 -3.97
C LEU A 50 6.47 -2.54 -3.53
N VAL A 51 6.97 -3.66 -4.06
CA VAL A 51 6.54 -5.01 -3.64
C VAL A 51 6.78 -5.17 -2.13
N ASP A 52 8.00 -4.93 -1.67
CA ASP A 52 8.35 -5.03 -0.24
C ASP A 52 7.46 -4.13 0.63
N TYR A 53 7.28 -2.87 0.23
CA TYR A 53 6.48 -1.91 1.01
C TYR A 53 4.99 -2.26 1.05
N THR A 54 4.41 -2.70 -0.08
CA THR A 54 2.98 -3.06 -0.14
C THR A 54 2.68 -4.33 0.66
N GLU A 55 3.56 -5.32 0.66
CA GLU A 55 3.41 -6.51 1.53
C GLU A 55 3.42 -6.13 3.02
N SER A 56 4.34 -5.25 3.43
CA SER A 56 4.39 -4.73 4.81
C SER A 56 3.14 -3.93 5.18
N HIS A 57 2.65 -3.10 4.26
CA HIS A 57 1.44 -2.31 4.43
C HIS A 57 0.19 -3.19 4.61
N PHE A 58 -0.06 -4.12 3.68
CA PHE A 58 -1.19 -5.04 3.77
C PHE A 58 -1.14 -5.89 5.05
N SER A 59 0.03 -6.40 5.41
CA SER A 59 0.18 -7.16 6.66
C SER A 59 -0.16 -6.33 7.90
N PHE A 60 0.23 -5.06 7.91
CA PHE A 60 -0.06 -4.14 9.01
C PHE A 60 -1.55 -3.82 9.09
N GLU A 61 -2.16 -3.53 7.95
CA GLU A 61 -3.58 -3.21 7.81
C GLU A 61 -4.48 -4.40 8.20
N GLU A 62 -4.16 -5.59 7.71
CA GLU A 62 -4.85 -6.83 8.08
C GLU A 62 -4.76 -7.12 9.58
N ALA A 63 -3.59 -6.90 10.20
CA ALA A 63 -3.42 -7.04 11.65
C ALA A 63 -4.24 -5.99 12.44
N LEU A 64 -4.44 -4.79 11.88
CA LEU A 64 -5.27 -3.76 12.47
C LEU A 64 -6.76 -4.10 12.36
N MET A 65 -7.20 -4.54 11.18
CA MET A 65 -8.56 -5.01 10.91
C MET A 65 -8.93 -6.21 11.79
N GLU A 66 -8.03 -7.19 11.93
CA GLU A 66 -8.24 -8.36 12.80
C GLU A 66 -8.49 -7.94 14.25
N ARG A 67 -7.71 -6.98 14.76
CA ARG A 67 -7.88 -6.47 16.13
C ARG A 67 -9.16 -5.66 16.32
N ALA A 68 -9.57 -4.91 15.29
CA ALA A 68 -10.84 -4.20 15.29
C ALA A 68 -12.04 -5.15 15.16
N GLY A 69 -11.82 -6.40 14.75
CA GLY A 69 -12.88 -7.38 14.54
C GLY A 69 -13.64 -7.16 13.23
N TYR A 70 -12.99 -6.61 12.21
CA TYR A 70 -13.59 -6.36 10.90
C TYR A 70 -14.03 -7.67 10.25
N LYS A 71 -15.32 -7.76 9.89
CA LYS A 71 -15.95 -9.02 9.46
C LYS A 71 -15.55 -9.46 8.05
N GLU A 72 -15.31 -8.52 7.17
CA GLU A 72 -14.96 -8.78 5.75
C GLU A 72 -13.43 -8.88 5.55
N LEU A 73 -12.67 -9.19 6.61
CA LEU A 73 -11.21 -9.32 6.58
C LEU A 73 -10.74 -10.35 5.54
N ASP A 74 -11.42 -11.48 5.42
CA ASP A 74 -11.04 -12.52 4.45
C ASP A 74 -11.19 -12.05 3.00
N ASP A 75 -12.23 -11.26 2.71
CA ASP A 75 -12.43 -10.68 1.39
C ASP A 75 -11.40 -9.59 1.09
N HIS A 76 -11.08 -8.75 2.07
CA HIS A 76 -10.04 -7.73 1.94
C HIS A 76 -8.65 -8.35 1.71
N HIS A 77 -8.28 -9.39 2.46
CA HIS A 77 -7.05 -10.16 2.24
C HIS A 77 -6.98 -10.80 0.84
N ASN A 78 -8.12 -11.23 0.28
CA ASN A 78 -8.18 -11.73 -1.09
C ASN A 78 -7.94 -10.63 -2.13
N VAL A 79 -8.38 -9.40 -1.87
CA VAL A 79 -8.09 -8.22 -2.71
C VAL A 79 -6.59 -7.95 -2.72
N HIS A 80 -5.96 -7.89 -1.54
CA HIS A 80 -4.50 -7.73 -1.40
C HIS A 80 -3.73 -8.80 -2.14
N ARG A 81 -4.04 -10.08 -1.90
CA ARG A 81 -3.33 -11.20 -2.55
C ARG A 81 -3.38 -11.12 -4.08
N LYS A 82 -4.54 -10.78 -4.66
CA LYS A 82 -4.68 -10.63 -6.12
C LYS A 82 -3.81 -9.50 -6.65
N PHE A 83 -3.66 -8.42 -5.90
CA PHE A 83 -2.80 -7.30 -6.28
C PHE A 83 -1.32 -7.69 -6.17
N THR A 84 -0.89 -8.29 -5.06
CA THR A 84 0.49 -8.79 -4.86
C THR A 84 0.92 -9.71 -5.99
N MET A 85 0.08 -10.68 -6.37
CA MET A 85 0.38 -11.58 -7.49
C MET A 85 0.63 -10.85 -8.82
N ARG A 86 -0.07 -9.72 -9.07
CA ARG A 86 0.10 -8.93 -10.30
C ARG A 86 1.41 -8.15 -10.28
N ILE A 87 1.74 -7.48 -9.17
CA ILE A 87 2.99 -6.71 -9.07
C ILE A 87 4.22 -7.63 -9.07
N GLU A 88 4.16 -8.80 -8.43
CA GLU A 88 5.22 -9.81 -8.52
C GLU A 88 5.40 -10.35 -9.94
N SER A 89 4.31 -10.49 -10.70
CA SER A 89 4.40 -10.92 -12.09
C SER A 89 5.16 -9.91 -12.93
N LEU A 90 4.93 -8.61 -12.70
CA LEU A 90 5.69 -7.56 -13.36
C LEU A 90 7.15 -7.57 -12.91
N LEU A 91 7.44 -7.83 -11.65
CA LEU A 91 8.81 -7.95 -11.14
C LEU A 91 9.57 -9.07 -11.88
N ARG A 92 8.97 -10.26 -11.99
CA ARG A 92 9.54 -11.37 -12.76
C ARG A 92 9.75 -11.04 -14.25
N SER A 93 8.90 -10.19 -14.83
CA SER A 93 9.10 -9.68 -16.20
C SER A 93 10.30 -8.73 -16.28
N THR A 94 10.51 -7.84 -15.30
CA THR A 94 11.70 -6.98 -15.27
C THR A 94 13.00 -7.78 -15.14
N GLU A 95 13.01 -8.87 -14.38
CA GLU A 95 14.16 -9.75 -14.22
C GLU A 95 14.55 -10.45 -15.54
N LYS A 96 13.62 -10.56 -16.49
CA LYS A 96 13.86 -11.07 -17.85
C LYS A 96 14.27 -9.98 -18.85
N GLY A 97 14.37 -8.73 -18.41
CA GLY A 97 14.69 -7.59 -19.25
C GLY A 97 13.50 -7.02 -20.02
N GLU A 98 12.27 -7.34 -19.64
CA GLU A 98 11.06 -6.76 -20.24
C GLU A 98 10.82 -5.35 -19.70
N ASP A 99 10.40 -4.42 -20.58
CA ASP A 99 9.93 -3.10 -20.16
C ASP A 99 8.48 -3.22 -19.66
N VAL A 100 8.29 -2.97 -18.37
CA VAL A 100 6.99 -3.04 -17.70
C VAL A 100 6.51 -1.69 -17.19
N ALA A 101 7.24 -0.60 -17.43
CA ALA A 101 7.04 0.66 -16.73
C ALA A 101 5.62 1.21 -16.88
N GLU A 102 5.12 1.22 -18.11
CA GLU A 102 3.76 1.67 -18.45
C GLU A 102 2.70 0.74 -17.84
N ALA A 103 2.87 -0.58 -17.96
CA ALA A 103 1.93 -1.57 -17.42
C ALA A 103 1.85 -1.50 -15.88
N LEU A 104 2.99 -1.30 -15.22
CA LEU A 104 3.06 -1.11 -13.78
C LEU A 104 2.37 0.18 -13.37
N LEU A 105 2.65 1.30 -14.04
CA LEU A 105 2.03 2.59 -13.72
C LEU A 105 0.51 2.51 -13.85
N GLN A 106 0.01 1.96 -14.95
CA GLN A 106 -1.43 1.79 -15.17
C GLN A 106 -2.10 0.88 -14.13
N LEU A 107 -1.42 -0.21 -13.73
CA LEU A 107 -1.90 -1.10 -12.67
C LEU A 107 -2.03 -0.33 -11.35
N LEU A 108 -1.02 0.44 -10.98
CA LEU A 108 -0.96 1.15 -9.71
C LEU A 108 -1.95 2.31 -9.63
N GLU A 109 -2.02 3.15 -10.66
CA GLU A 109 -2.95 4.28 -10.71
C GLU A 109 -4.40 3.80 -10.62
N LYS A 110 -4.73 2.69 -11.31
CA LYS A 110 -6.09 2.16 -11.34
C LYS A 110 -6.46 1.42 -10.05
N TRP A 111 -5.50 0.73 -9.43
CA TRP A 111 -5.78 -0.07 -8.26
C TRP A 111 -5.78 0.75 -6.97
N LEU A 112 -4.71 1.52 -6.69
CA LEU A 112 -4.52 2.14 -5.37
C LEU A 112 -5.66 3.09 -5.01
N LEU A 113 -6.01 4.02 -5.91
CA LEU A 113 -7.03 5.03 -5.59
C LEU A 113 -8.41 4.41 -5.41
N HIS A 114 -8.74 3.39 -6.21
CA HIS A 114 -9.99 2.67 -6.07
C HIS A 114 -10.03 1.85 -4.77
N HIS A 115 -8.92 1.18 -4.44
CA HIS A 115 -8.78 0.41 -3.21
C HIS A 115 -8.96 1.30 -1.97
N ILE A 116 -8.29 2.44 -1.89
CA ILE A 116 -8.46 3.39 -0.78
C ILE A 116 -9.90 3.89 -0.66
N LEU A 117 -10.54 4.21 -1.80
CA LEU A 117 -11.86 4.81 -1.80
C LEU A 117 -12.99 3.81 -1.49
N GLU A 118 -12.82 2.54 -1.82
CA GLU A 118 -13.86 1.53 -1.67
C GLU A 118 -13.52 0.52 -0.57
N GLU A 119 -12.36 -0.13 -0.65
CA GLU A 119 -11.99 -1.25 0.22
C GLU A 119 -11.51 -0.72 1.59
N ASP A 120 -10.58 0.23 1.62
CA ASP A 120 -9.98 0.68 2.87
C ASP A 120 -10.95 1.56 3.66
N ARG A 121 -11.72 2.36 2.93
CA ARG A 121 -12.81 3.16 3.48
C ARG A 121 -13.88 2.29 4.15
N ALA A 122 -14.09 1.05 3.70
CA ALA A 122 -15.10 0.17 4.27
C ALA A 122 -14.77 -0.29 5.69
N TYR A 123 -13.49 -0.51 6.03
CA TYR A 123 -13.10 -0.87 7.41
C TYR A 123 -12.87 0.34 8.31
N ALA A 124 -12.69 1.54 7.73
CA ALA A 124 -12.17 2.71 8.45
C ALA A 124 -12.99 3.09 9.68
N ASP A 125 -14.33 3.01 9.61
CA ASP A 125 -15.22 3.32 10.74
C ASP A 125 -15.01 2.36 11.91
N GLU A 126 -14.99 1.05 11.65
CA GLU A 126 -14.82 0.03 12.69
C GLU A 126 -13.44 0.11 13.35
N VAL A 127 -12.39 0.37 12.56
CA VAL A 127 -11.04 0.55 13.09
C VAL A 127 -10.93 1.83 13.92
N ARG A 128 -11.57 2.94 13.51
CA ARG A 128 -11.59 4.18 14.30
C ARG A 128 -12.32 4.00 15.63
N ASP A 129 -13.45 3.30 15.62
CA ASP A 129 -14.20 2.97 16.84
C ASP A 129 -13.36 2.10 17.78
N PHE A 130 -12.68 1.08 17.24
CA PHE A 130 -11.73 0.28 18.01
C PHE A 130 -10.62 1.14 18.62
N ILE A 131 -9.97 2.00 17.84
CA ILE A 131 -8.92 2.92 18.30
C ILE A 131 -9.42 3.81 19.44
N ASN A 132 -10.62 4.37 19.30
CA ASN A 132 -11.23 5.21 20.32
C ASN A 132 -11.52 4.42 21.61
N SER A 133 -11.88 3.14 21.50
CA SER A 133 -12.19 2.27 22.65
C SER A 133 -10.97 1.89 23.49
N ILE A 134 -9.81 1.68 22.87
CA ILE A 134 -8.58 1.23 23.57
C ILE A 134 -7.72 2.38 24.11
N GLY A 135 -7.97 3.60 23.64
CA GLY A 135 -7.22 4.80 23.99
C GLY A 135 -5.88 4.94 23.25
N ARG A 136 -5.47 6.20 23.00
CA ARG A 136 -4.33 6.54 22.13
C ARG A 136 -2.98 6.00 22.60
N GLU A 137 -2.77 5.86 23.91
CA GLU A 137 -1.49 5.37 24.47
C GLU A 137 -1.26 3.88 24.17
N ARG A 138 -2.30 3.05 24.38
CA ARG A 138 -2.23 1.61 24.06
C ARG A 138 -2.09 1.38 22.56
N LEU A 139 -2.80 2.17 21.75
CA LEU A 139 -2.63 2.14 20.30
C LEU A 139 -1.20 2.52 19.90
N GLY A 140 -0.62 3.59 20.48
CA GLY A 140 0.73 4.03 20.14
C GLY A 140 1.79 2.95 20.39
N GLY A 141 1.68 2.21 21.50
CA GLY A 141 2.53 1.05 21.77
C GLY A 141 2.40 -0.04 20.72
N TRP A 142 1.16 -0.42 20.39
CA TRP A 142 0.87 -1.45 19.39
C TRP A 142 1.33 -1.05 17.98
N VAL A 143 1.06 0.19 17.56
CA VAL A 143 1.48 0.72 16.25
C VAL A 143 3.00 0.69 16.14
N ASN A 144 3.73 1.17 17.16
CA ASN A 144 5.19 1.15 17.14
C ASN A 144 5.77 -0.27 17.02
N GLU A 145 5.17 -1.24 17.74
CA GLU A 145 5.58 -2.64 17.66
C GLU A 145 5.30 -3.23 16.27
N ASN A 146 4.11 -3.00 15.71
CA ASN A 146 3.71 -3.62 14.46
C ASN A 146 4.34 -2.94 13.25
N VAL A 147 4.60 -1.63 13.30
CA VAL A 147 5.44 -0.96 12.29
C VAL A 147 6.83 -1.59 12.27
N ARG A 148 7.47 -1.81 13.43
CA ARG A 148 8.80 -2.48 13.49
C ARG A 148 8.77 -3.93 13.01
N LYS A 149 7.68 -4.63 13.29
CA LYS A 149 7.48 -6.04 12.90
C LYS A 149 7.31 -6.17 11.39
N HIS A 150 6.50 -5.31 10.78
CA HIS A 150 6.09 -5.44 9.37
C HIS A 150 7.01 -4.67 8.44
N PHE A 151 7.47 -3.47 8.83
CA PHE A 151 8.43 -2.68 8.07
C PHE A 151 9.79 -2.91 8.71
N ARG A 152 10.62 -3.75 8.08
CA ARG A 152 11.99 -4.03 8.55
C ARG A 152 12.73 -2.70 8.70
N VAL A 153 12.96 -2.27 9.94
CA VAL A 153 13.84 -1.14 10.22
C VAL A 153 15.26 -1.67 10.08
N THR A 154 15.88 -1.48 8.92
CA THR A 154 17.34 -1.56 8.79
C THR A 154 17.99 -0.35 9.44
#